data_AF-A0AA43HVT0-F1
#
_entry.id   AF-A0AA43HVT0-F1
#
_cell.length_a   1.000
_cell.length_b   1.000
_cell.length_c   1.000
_cell.angle_alpha   90.00
_cell.angle_beta   90.00
_cell.angle_gamma   90.00
#
_symmetry.space_group_name_H-M   'P 1'
#
loop_
_entity.id
_entity.type
_entity.pdbx_description
1 polymer ?
#
loop_
_entity_poly.entity_id
_entity_poly.type
_entity_poly.pdbx_seq_one_letter_code
_entity_poly.pdbx_strand_id
1 'polypeptide(L)'
;MKPTKYILYFLGGLLSLFTIFFGIMFYSRSQMEYNDFGNHYDSESGIVYHEHTMELYGFLFFVSFIFMLLFFISSKLVKAK
;
A
#
# COMPACT_ATOMS: atom_id res chain seq x y z
N MET A 1 -22.04 14.68 16.70
CA MET A 1 -21.32 13.39 16.58
C MET A 1 -20.12 13.39 17.52
N LYS A 2 -19.82 12.29 18.22
CA LYS A 2 -18.67 12.24 19.13
C LYS A 2 -17.35 12.40 18.35
N PRO A 3 -16.34 13.16 18.86
CA PRO A 3 -15.07 13.43 18.17
C PRO A 3 -14.32 12.15 17.77
N THR A 4 -14.49 11.08 18.55
CA THR A 4 -13.93 9.74 18.29
C THR A 4 -14.34 9.15 16.94
N LYS A 5 -15.51 9.49 16.39
CA LYS A 5 -15.94 9.02 15.07
C LYS A 5 -15.11 9.64 13.94
N TYR A 6 -14.77 10.92 14.04
CA TYR A 6 -13.97 11.61 13.03
C TYR A 6 -12.53 11.10 13.00
N ILE A 7 -11.96 10.79 14.17
CA ILE A 7 -10.63 10.18 14.27
C ILE A 7 -10.60 8.82 13.58
N LEU A 8 -11.62 7.98 13.78
CA LEU A 8 -11.72 6.68 13.11
C LEU A 8 -11.85 6.83 11.59
N TYR A 9 -12.67 7.77 11.11
CA TYR A 9 -12.78 8.01 9.66
C TYR A 9 -11.48 8.51 9.05
N PHE A 10 -10.78 9.41 9.74
CA PHE A 10 -9.49 9.92 9.31
C PHE A 10 -8.44 8.80 9.23
N LEU A 11 -8.31 7.99 10.28
CA LEU A 11 -7.36 6.87 10.31
C LEU A 11 -7.68 5.82 9.25
N GLY A 12 -8.97 5.49 9.06
CA GLY A 12 -9.40 4.58 8.01
C GLY A 12 -9.07 5.12 6.61
N GLY A 13 -9.33 6.40 6.37
CA GLY A 13 -8.98 7.05 5.11
C GLY A 13 -7.47 7.05 4.85
N LEU A 14 -6.67 7.33 5.87
CA LEU A 14 -5.21 7.32 5.76
C LEU A 14 -4.67 5.90 5.44
N LEU A 15 -5.19 4.87 6.11
CA LEU A 15 -4.83 3.47 5.83
C LEU A 15 -5.20 3.05 4.41
N SER A 16 -6.38 3.43 3.93
CA SER A 16 -6.79 3.18 2.55
C SER A 16 -5.88 3.89 1.55
N LEU A 17 -5.51 5.15 1.81
CA LEU A 17 -4.57 5.90 0.96
C LEU A 17 -3.21 5.21 0.89
N PHE A 18 -2.64 4.78 2.02
CA PHE A 18 -1.36 4.06 2.01
C PHE A 18 -1.45 2.74 1.27
N THR A 19 -2.52 1.98 1.46
CA THR A 19 -2.73 0.72 0.75
C THR A 19 -2.79 0.92 -0.76
N ILE A 20 -3.55 1.91 -1.21
CA ILE A 20 -3.64 2.25 -2.65
C ILE A 20 -2.27 2.71 -3.17
N PHE A 21 -1.59 3.61 -2.46
CA PHE A 21 -0.30 4.15 -2.87
C PHE A 21 0.75 3.04 -3.04
N PHE A 22 0.93 2.18 -2.04
CA PHE A 22 1.89 1.08 -2.14
C PHE A 22 1.46 0.04 -3.17
N GLY A 23 0.16 -0.21 -3.35
CA GLY A 23 -0.35 -1.08 -4.39
C GLY A 23 -0.02 -0.56 -5.80
N ILE A 24 -0.19 0.74 -6.05
CA ILE A 24 0.18 1.38 -7.32
C ILE A 24 1.69 1.27 -7.54
N MET A 25 2.50 1.59 -6.52
CA MET A 25 3.96 1.50 -6.64
C MET A 25 4.39 0.07 -6.95
N PHE A 26 3.91 -0.92 -6.19
CA PHE A 26 4.21 -2.33 -6.42
C PHE A 26 3.81 -2.79 -7.82
N TYR A 27 2.58 -2.49 -8.25
CA TYR A 27 2.09 -2.86 -9.58
C TYR A 27 2.90 -2.19 -10.69
N SER A 28 3.16 -0.88 -10.59
CA SER A 28 3.96 -0.17 -11.59
C SER A 28 5.36 -0.78 -11.74
N ARG A 29 5.96 -1.25 -10.64
CA ARG A 29 7.29 -1.87 -10.66
C ARG A 29 7.26 -3.30 -11.19
N SER A 30 6.20 -4.05 -10.90
CA SER A 30 6.05 -5.41 -11.41
C SER A 30 5.86 -5.48 -12.92
N GLN A 31 5.48 -4.36 -13.57
CA GLN A 31 5.36 -4.26 -15.03
C GLN A 31 6.65 -3.78 -15.72
N MET A 32 7.69 -3.38 -14.97
CA MET A 32 8.95 -2.92 -15.55
C MET A 32 9.81 -4.09 -16.01
N GLU A 33 10.45 -3.93 -17.16
CA GLU A 33 11.40 -4.90 -17.68
C GLU A 33 12.66 -4.98 -16.81
N TYR A 34 13.30 -6.14 -16.80
CA TYR A 34 14.60 -6.31 -16.15
C TYR A 34 15.72 -5.95 -17.12
N ASN A 35 16.73 -5.22 -16.65
CA ASN A 35 17.97 -5.06 -17.41
C ASN A 35 18.89 -6.29 -17.26
N ASP A 36 19.99 -6.30 -18.01
CA ASP A 36 21.02 -7.36 -17.99
C ASP A 36 21.63 -7.61 -16.60
N PHE A 37 21.43 -6.70 -15.65
CA PHE A 37 21.91 -6.77 -14.27
C PHE A 37 20.82 -7.24 -13.28
N GLY A 38 19.64 -7.64 -13.75
CA GLY A 38 18.53 -8.10 -12.91
C GLY A 38 17.81 -6.97 -12.15
N ASN A 39 18.01 -5.71 -12.51
CA ASN A 39 17.30 -4.58 -11.91
C ASN A 39 16.11 -4.17 -12.77
N HIS A 40 15.05 -3.63 -12.16
CA HIS A 40 13.95 -3.05 -12.90
C HIS A 40 14.42 -1.79 -13.61
N TYR A 41 14.24 -1.77 -14.93
CA TYR A 41 14.61 -0.66 -15.78
C TYR A 41 13.35 -0.03 -16.37
N ASP A 42 13.22 1.26 -16.14
CA ASP A 42 12.21 2.08 -16.79
C ASP A 42 12.83 2.67 -18.06
N SER A 43 12.43 2.11 -19.21
CA SER A 43 12.94 2.52 -20.53
C SER A 43 12.47 3.91 -20.95
N GLU A 44 11.39 4.44 -20.37
CA GLU A 44 10.88 5.78 -20.67
C GLU A 44 11.64 6.86 -19.89
N SER A 45 11.95 6.61 -18.61
CA SER A 45 12.64 7.58 -17.74
C SER A 45 14.15 7.39 -17.66
N GLY A 46 14.68 6.24 -18.12
CA GLY A 46 16.09 5.88 -17.99
C GLY A 46 16.52 5.57 -16.56
N ILE A 47 15.57 5.41 -15.64
CA ILE A 47 15.85 5.17 -14.22
C ILE A 47 15.94 3.67 -13.95
N VAL A 48 17.00 3.27 -13.25
CA VAL A 48 17.22 1.90 -12.78
C VAL A 48 16.81 1.80 -11.31
N TYR A 49 16.06 0.77 -10.98
CA TYR A 49 15.58 0.51 -9.64
C TYR A 49 15.95 -0.89 -9.18
N HIS A 50 16.49 -0.98 -7.97
CA HIS A 50 16.87 -2.25 -7.38
C HIS A 50 15.65 -3.14 -7.13
N GLU A 51 15.79 -4.42 -7.40
CA GLU A 51 14.76 -5.46 -7.21
C GLU A 51 14.14 -5.41 -5.80
N HIS A 52 14.97 -5.24 -4.77
CA HIS A 52 14.54 -5.09 -3.38
C HIS A 52 13.53 -3.96 -3.14
N THR A 53 13.50 -2.95 -4.02
CA THR A 53 12.55 -1.85 -3.93
C THR A 53 11.13 -2.31 -4.27
N MET A 54 10.97 -3.21 -5.24
CA MET A 54 9.68 -3.81 -5.56
C MET A 54 9.19 -4.67 -4.40
N GLU A 55 10.04 -5.55 -3.87
CA GLU A 55 9.71 -6.42 -2.74
C GLU A 55 9.26 -5.62 -1.52
N LEU A 56 9.95 -4.51 -1.23
CA LEU A 56 9.59 -3.61 -0.14
C LEU A 56 8.21 -2.99 -0.33
N TYR A 57 7.88 -2.50 -1.53
CA TYR A 57 6.54 -1.96 -1.80
C TYR A 57 5.45 -3.03 -1.72
N GLY A 58 5.73 -4.24 -2.19
CA GLY A 58 4.82 -5.38 -2.05
C GLY A 58 4.57 -5.76 -0.60
N PHE A 59 5.62 -5.79 0.23
CA PHE A 59 5.52 -6.03 1.66
C PHE A 59 4.70 -4.93 2.36
N LEU A 60 4.99 -3.66 2.09
CA LEU A 60 4.26 -2.53 2.66
C LEU A 60 2.79 -2.53 2.23
N PHE A 61 2.51 -2.84 0.97
CA PHE A 61 1.15 -3.04 0.46
C PHE A 61 0.42 -4.14 1.25
N PHE A 62 1.02 -5.32 1.38
CA PHE A 62 0.41 -6.45 2.08
C PHE A 62 0.13 -6.14 3.56
N VAL A 63 1.10 -5.54 4.26
CA VAL A 63 0.95 -5.15 5.67
C VAL A 63 -0.16 -4.10 5.82
N SER A 64 -0.16 -3.05 4.98
CA SER A 64 -1.18 -2.01 5.03
C SER A 64 -2.59 -2.54 4.74
N PHE A 65 -2.71 -3.48 3.79
CA PHE A 65 -3.96 -4.17 3.48
C PHE A 65 -4.49 -4.99 4.66
N ILE A 66 -3.63 -5.75 5.36
CA ILE A 66 -4.02 -6.50 6.57
C ILE A 66 -4.54 -5.54 7.65
N PHE A 67 -3.80 -4.46 7.93
CA PHE A 67 -4.22 -3.47 8.92
C PHE A 67 -5.55 -2.81 8.55
N MET A 68 -5.76 -2.52 7.26
CA MET A 68 -7.02 -2.00 6.77
C MET A 68 -8.17 -2.99 7.02
N LEU A 69 -8.00 -4.28 6.70
CA LEU A 69 -9.02 -5.31 6.96
C LEU A 69 -9.35 -5.42 8.45
N LEU A 70 -8.34 -5.50 9.31
CA LEU A 70 -8.51 -5.56 10.77
C LEU A 70 -9.22 -4.31 11.31
N PHE A 71 -8.90 -3.13 10.77
CA PHE A 71 -9.57 -1.89 11.12
C PHE A 71 -11.07 -1.90 10.72
N PHE A 72 -11.40 -2.40 9.53
CA PHE A 72 -12.79 -2.52 9.10
C PHE A 72 -13.58 -3.56 9.91
N ILE A 73 -12.97 -4.69 10.25
CA ILE A 73 -13.61 -5.70 11.09
C ILE A 73 -13.85 -5.17 12.51
N SER A 74 -12.83 -4.60 13.14
CA SER A 74 -12.94 -4.05 14.50
C SER A 74 -13.93 -2.88 14.58
N SER A 75 -13.94 -1.98 13.59
CA SER A 75 -14.89 -0.88 13.54
C SER A 75 -16.34 -1.33 13.31
N LYS A 76 -16.57 -2.47 12.65
CA LYS A 76 -17.90 -3.10 12.57
C LYS A 76 -18.32 -3.74 13.90
N LEU A 77 -17.41 -4.46 14.56
CA LEU A 77 -17.68 -5.09 15.87
C LEU A 77 -18.04 -4.05 16.95
N VAL A 78 -17.36 -2.90 16.95
CA VAL A 78 -17.65 -1.79 17.87
C VAL A 78 -19.02 -1.15 17.61
N LYS A 79 -19.55 -1.21 16.38
CA LYS A 79 -20.87 -0.68 16.04
C LYS A 79 -22.02 -1.67 16.30
N ALA A 80 -21.72 -2.96 16.43
CA ALA A 80 -22.69 -4.03 16.65
C ALA A 80 -22.99 -4.30 18.14
N LYS A 81 -22.15 -3.77 19.05
CA LYS A 81 -22.39 -3.69 20.49
C LYS A 81 -23.03 -2.34 20.84
#